data_AF-Q7VXQ6-F1
#
_entry.id   AF-Q7VXQ6-F1
#
_cell.length_a   1.000
_cell.length_b   1.000
_cell.length_c   1.000
_cell.angle_alpha   90.00
_cell.angle_beta   90.00
_cell.angle_gamma   90.00
#
_symmetry.space_group_name_H-M   'P 1'
#
loop_
_entity.id
_entity.type
_entity.pdbx_description
1 polymer ?
#
loop_
_entity_poly.entity_id
_entity_poly.type
_entity_poly.pdbx_seq_one_letter_code
_entity_poly.pdbx_strand_id
1 'polypeptide(L)'
;MSLYYRISFVLSVLALAAWAIAVTLYKAPRHGDGYGPDPLGVLLFLALWPVGLLLAHSGLLACLVRGQRPASILQGRYGVAIHLALGAGFLAYALYRV
;
A
#
# COMPACT_ATOMS: atom_id res chain seq x y z
N MET A 1 -6.41 20.93 3.56
CA MET A 1 -6.77 19.69 2.81
C MET A 1 -5.74 19.28 1.77
N SER A 2 -5.35 20.14 0.84
CA SER A 2 -4.37 19.80 -0.22
C SER A 2 -3.00 19.31 0.29
N LEU A 3 -2.40 20.01 1.27
CA LEU A 3 -1.09 19.65 1.84
C LEU A 3 -1.15 18.29 2.58
N TYR A 4 -2.18 18.10 3.40
CA TYR A 4 -2.39 16.88 4.17
C TYR A 4 -2.55 15.65 3.26
N TYR A 5 -3.35 15.77 2.19
CA TYR A 5 -3.45 14.73 1.16
C TYR A 5 -2.09 14.37 0.56
N ARG A 6 -1.28 15.38 0.20
CA ARG A 6 0.04 15.14 -0.40
C ARG A 6 0.97 14.39 0.54
N ILE A 7 1.02 14.78 1.81
CA ILE A 7 1.83 14.10 2.84
C ILE A 7 1.33 12.67 3.01
N SER A 8 0.02 12.47 3.18
CA SER A 8 -0.56 11.13 3.33
C SER A 8 -0.30 10.24 2.11
N PHE A 9 -0.37 10.80 0.90
CA PHE A 9 -0.09 10.07 -0.33
C PHE A 9 1.37 9.64 -0.40
N VAL A 10 2.31 10.57 -0.17
CA VAL A 10 3.75 10.25 -0.18
C VAL A 10 4.07 9.17 0.85
N LEU A 11 3.54 9.27 2.07
CA LEU A 11 3.72 8.26 3.10
C LEU A 11 3.16 6.90 2.67
N SER A 12 1.96 6.87 2.05
CA SER A 12 1.37 5.61 1.56
C SER A 12 2.20 4.95 0.46
N VAL A 13 2.75 5.74 -0.47
CA VAL A 13 3.62 5.23 -1.55
C VAL A 13 4.94 4.73 -1.00
N LEU A 14 5.57 5.46 -0.08
CA LEU A 14 6.82 5.03 0.57
C LEU A 14 6.62 3.75 1.38
N ALA A 15 5.53 3.65 2.15
CA ALA A 15 5.19 2.45 2.91
C ALA A 15 4.95 1.25 1.98
N LEU A 16 4.19 1.45 0.89
CA LEU A 16 3.94 0.41 -0.10
C LEU A 16 5.23 -0.04 -0.79
N ALA A 17 6.11 0.89 -1.18
CA ALA A 17 7.38 0.58 -1.82
C ALA A 17 8.31 -0.20 -0.89
N ALA A 18 8.48 0.27 0.36
CA ALA A 18 9.30 -0.41 1.35
C ALA A 18 8.81 -1.83 1.63
N TRP A 19 7.49 -1.99 1.79
CA TRP A 19 6.88 -3.29 2.01
C TRP A 19 7.04 -4.22 0.79
N ALA A 20 6.82 -3.70 -0.43
CA ALA A 20 7.00 -4.47 -1.66
C ALA A 20 8.45 -4.95 -1.82
N ILE A 21 9.43 -4.09 -1.55
CA ILE A 21 10.86 -4.45 -1.58
C ILE A 21 11.17 -5.53 -0.52
N ALA A 22 10.69 -5.35 0.71
CA ALA A 22 10.94 -6.32 1.77
C ALA A 22 10.35 -7.70 1.43
N VAL A 23 9.16 -7.72 0.85
CA VAL A 23 8.48 -8.93 0.38
C VAL A 23 9.23 -9.60 -0.79
N THR A 24 9.70 -8.85 -1.78
CA THR A 24 10.40 -9.44 -2.94
C THR A 24 11.77 -10.01 -2.58
N LEU A 25 12.43 -9.43 -1.58
CA LEU A 25 13.72 -9.90 -1.08
C LEU A 25 13.57 -11.04 -0.05
N TYR A 26 12.40 -11.19 0.56
CA TYR A 26 12.14 -12.21 1.55
C TYR A 26 12.13 -13.61 0.95
N LYS A 27 12.92 -14.51 1.55
CA LYS A 27 12.98 -15.93 1.24
C LYS A 27 12.39 -16.71 2.40
N ALA A 28 11.27 -17.36 2.16
CA ALA A 28 10.65 -18.23 3.15
C ALA A 28 11.57 -19.44 3.45
N PRO A 29 11.71 -19.83 4.73
CA PRO A 29 12.27 -21.11 5.14
C PRO A 29 11.57 -22.25 4.41
N ARG A 30 12.33 -23.28 4.03
CA ARG A 30 11.77 -24.47 3.41
C ARG A 30 11.15 -25.35 4.49
N HIS A 31 10.15 -26.12 4.09
CA HIS A 31 9.57 -27.12 4.96
C HIS A 31 10.62 -28.19 5.28
N GLY A 32 10.88 -28.42 6.57
CA GLY A 32 11.85 -29.41 7.03
C GLY A 32 13.16 -28.85 7.59
N ASP A 33 13.34 -27.53 7.57
CA ASP A 33 14.58 -26.88 8.02
C ASP A 33 14.77 -26.87 9.55
N GLY A 34 13.80 -27.39 10.30
CA GLY A 34 13.80 -27.41 11.77
C GLY A 34 13.58 -26.05 12.43
N TYR A 35 13.44 -24.98 11.65
CA TYR A 35 13.08 -23.66 12.16
C TYR A 35 11.60 -23.61 12.56
N GLY A 36 11.32 -22.98 13.71
CA GLY A 36 9.97 -22.68 14.18
C GLY A 36 9.23 -21.68 13.28
N PRO A 37 8.09 -21.12 13.72
CA PRO A 37 7.30 -20.21 12.88
C PRO A 37 8.15 -19.04 12.39
N ASP A 38 8.06 -18.73 11.08
CA ASP A 38 8.87 -17.69 10.46
C ASP A 38 8.44 -16.30 10.95
N PRO A 39 9.23 -15.66 11.84
CA PRO A 39 8.83 -14.38 12.43
C PRO A 39 8.83 -13.25 11.40
N LEU A 40 9.68 -13.32 10.38
CA LEU A 40 9.80 -12.28 9.37
C LEU A 40 8.65 -12.40 8.36
N GLY A 41 8.28 -13.61 7.98
CA GLY A 41 7.07 -13.89 7.21
C GLY A 41 5.80 -13.38 7.92
N VAL A 42 5.67 -13.67 9.22
CA VAL A 42 4.55 -13.17 10.05
C VAL A 42 4.55 -11.65 10.13
N LEU A 43 5.71 -11.02 10.33
CA LEU A 43 5.80 -9.56 10.38
C LEU A 43 5.44 -8.90 9.05
N LEU A 44 5.88 -9.46 7.92
CA LEU A 44 5.53 -8.98 6.57
C LEU A 44 4.03 -9.13 6.30
N PHE A 45 3.42 -10.22 6.75
CA PHE A 45 1.97 -10.41 6.68
C PHE A 45 1.24 -9.40 7.56
N LEU A 46 1.71 -9.16 8.79
CA LEU A 46 1.08 -8.19 9.68
C LEU A 46 1.22 -6.75 9.14
N ALA A 47 2.37 -6.43 8.52
CA ALA A 47 2.65 -5.15 7.88
C ALA A 47 1.80 -4.89 6.63
N LEU A 48 1.20 -5.92 6.03
CA LEU A 48 0.23 -5.77 4.94
C LEU A 48 -0.93 -4.84 5.36
N TRP A 49 -1.46 -5.01 6.56
CA TRP A 49 -2.61 -4.26 7.07
C TRP A 49 -2.38 -2.76 7.20
N PRO A 50 -1.35 -2.26 7.92
CA PRO A 50 -1.09 -0.83 8.00
C PRO A 50 -0.76 -0.22 6.64
N VAL A 51 -0.06 -0.93 5.74
CA VAL A 51 0.21 -0.47 4.37
C VAL A 51 -1.08 -0.30 3.57
N GLY A 52 -1.96 -1.31 3.61
CA GLY A 52 -3.27 -1.27 2.97
C GLY A 52 -4.16 -0.15 3.52
N LEU A 53 -4.19 0.03 4.85
CA LEU A 53 -4.94 1.12 5.50
C LEU A 53 -4.42 2.51 5.11
N LEU A 54 -3.09 2.69 5.06
CA LEU A 54 -2.47 3.94 4.59
C LEU A 54 -2.88 4.28 3.16
N LEU A 55 -2.89 3.28 2.27
CA LEU A 55 -3.28 3.43 0.88
C LEU A 55 -4.78 3.70 0.72
N ALA A 56 -5.62 3.03 1.51
CA ALA A 56 -7.06 3.28 1.54
C ALA A 56 -7.38 4.68 2.06
N HIS A 57 -6.67 5.12 3.11
CA HIS A 57 -6.81 6.45 3.69
C HIS A 57 -6.42 7.55 2.70
N SER A 58 -5.26 7.42 2.04
CA SER A 58 -4.84 8.38 1.01
C SER A 58 -5.80 8.39 -0.20
N GLY A 59 -6.37 7.23 -0.55
CA GLY A 59 -7.41 7.11 -1.58
C GLY A 59 -8.71 7.81 -1.21
N LEU A 60 -9.17 7.67 0.03
CA LEU A 60 -10.35 8.38 0.53
C LEU A 60 -10.14 9.90 0.49
N LEU A 61 -8.96 10.37 0.90
CA LEU A 61 -8.59 11.78 0.79
C LEU A 61 -8.55 12.25 -0.67
N ALA A 62 -8.09 11.41 -1.60
CA ALA A 62 -8.12 11.73 -3.03
C ALA A 62 -9.55 11.96 -3.52
N CYS A 63 -10.51 11.13 -3.10
CA CYS A 63 -11.92 11.28 -3.42
C CYS A 63 -12.50 12.59 -2.84
N LEU A 64 -12.20 12.91 -1.59
CA LEU A 64 -12.66 14.14 -0.93
C LEU A 64 -12.06 15.39 -1.58
N VAL A 65 -10.77 15.40 -1.91
CA VAL A 65 -10.10 16.53 -2.56
C VAL A 65 -10.58 16.71 -4.01
N ARG A 66 -10.86 15.62 -4.74
CA ARG A 66 -11.46 15.69 -6.08
C ARG A 66 -12.81 16.42 -6.06
N GLY A 67 -13.64 16.18 -5.05
CA GLY A 67 -14.92 16.89 -4.87
C GLY A 67 -14.76 18.40 -4.63
N GLN A 68 -13.61 18.85 -4.13
CA GLN A 68 -13.35 20.27 -3.85
C GLN A 68 -12.50 20.99 -4.91
N ARG A 69 -11.60 20.28 -5.63
CA ARG A 69 -10.68 20.88 -6.63
C ARG A 69 -10.39 19.89 -7.78
N PRO A 70 -11.24 19.83 -8.82
CA PRO A 70 -11.08 18.86 -9.92
C PRO A 70 -9.91 19.15 -10.87
N ALA A 71 -9.32 20.35 -10.83
CA ALA A 71 -8.43 20.84 -11.88
C ALA A 71 -6.94 20.42 -11.78
N SER A 72 -6.47 19.80 -10.69
CA SER A 72 -5.03 19.47 -10.56
C SER A 72 -4.71 18.02 -10.95
N ILE A 73 -3.60 17.83 -11.67
CA ILE A 73 -3.17 16.53 -12.23
C ILE A 73 -2.98 15.47 -11.13
N LEU A 74 -2.35 15.84 -10.01
CA LEU A 74 -2.05 14.97 -8.87
C LEU A 74 -3.20 14.85 -7.83
N GLN A 75 -4.19 15.75 -7.82
CA GLN A 75 -5.26 15.74 -6.80
C GLN A 75 -6.68 15.58 -7.36
N GLY A 76 -6.85 15.66 -8.68
CA GLY A 76 -8.17 15.62 -9.33
C GLY A 76 -8.27 14.55 -10.41
N ARG A 77 -7.56 14.74 -11.54
CA ARG A 77 -7.80 13.92 -12.75
C ARG A 77 -7.19 12.51 -12.68
N TYR A 78 -6.00 12.37 -12.10
CA TYR A 78 -5.28 11.09 -12.05
C TYR A 78 -5.09 10.54 -10.64
N GLY A 79 -5.30 11.34 -9.59
CA GLY A 79 -5.11 10.91 -8.19
C GLY A 79 -5.91 9.65 -7.85
N VAL A 80 -7.21 9.62 -8.18
CA VAL A 80 -8.06 8.45 -7.93
C VAL A 80 -7.62 7.24 -8.77
N ALA A 81 -7.28 7.45 -10.04
CA ALA A 81 -6.81 6.37 -10.92
C ALA A 81 -5.50 5.74 -10.41
N ILE A 82 -4.57 6.54 -9.89
CA ILE A 82 -3.32 6.06 -9.29
C ILE A 82 -3.61 5.22 -8.06
N HIS A 83 -4.50 5.66 -7.16
CA HIS A 83 -4.87 4.89 -5.98
C HIS A 83 -5.61 3.60 -6.36
N LEU A 84 -6.46 3.62 -7.38
CA LEU A 84 -7.11 2.41 -7.89
C LEU A 84 -6.09 1.43 -8.46
N ALA A 85 -5.10 1.89 -9.24
CA ALA A 85 -4.05 1.04 -9.79
C ALA A 85 -3.16 0.44 -8.69
N LEU A 86 -2.69 1.26 -7.74
CA LEU A 86 -1.90 0.81 -6.60
C LEU A 86 -2.69 -0.15 -5.70
N GLY A 87 -3.96 0.19 -5.44
CA GLY A 87 -4.86 -0.62 -4.63
C GLY A 87 -5.19 -1.96 -5.29
N ALA A 88 -5.45 -1.97 -6.59
CA ALA A 88 -5.69 -3.20 -7.35
C ALA A 88 -4.45 -4.11 -7.37
N GLY A 89 -3.25 -3.54 -7.60
CA GLY A 89 -2.00 -4.31 -7.54
C GLY A 89 -1.73 -4.89 -6.15
N PHE A 90 -1.94 -4.08 -5.11
CA PHE A 90 -1.84 -4.52 -3.71
C PHE A 90 -2.83 -5.63 -3.38
N LEU A 91 -4.09 -5.49 -3.78
CA LEU A 91 -5.14 -6.47 -3.53
C LEU A 91 -4.89 -7.77 -4.30
N ALA A 92 -4.48 -7.69 -5.57
CA ALA A 92 -4.12 -8.86 -6.36
C ALA A 92 -2.97 -9.64 -5.73
N TYR A 93 -1.95 -8.95 -5.22
CA TYR A 93 -0.86 -9.60 -4.49
C TYR A 93 -1.35 -10.24 -3.18
N ALA A 94 -2.17 -9.52 -2.39
CA ALA A 94 -2.70 -10.04 -1.13
C ALA A 94 -3.53 -11.31 -1.37
N LEU A 95 -4.43 -11.29 -2.35
CA LEU A 95 -5.29 -12.43 -2.71
C LEU A 95 -4.50 -13.61 -3.31
N TYR A 96 -3.36 -13.37 -3.96
CA TYR A 96 -2.52 -14.45 -4.48
C TYR A 96 -1.73 -15.18 -3.38
N ARG A 97 -1.52 -14.52 -2.22
CA ARG A 97 -0.72 -15.05 -1.11
C ARG A 97 -1.55 -15.56 0.07
N VAL A 98 -2.85 -15.28 0.08
CA VAL A 98 -3.87 -15.90 0.96
C VAL A 98 -4.31 -17.21 0.33
#